data_AF-A0A0G4MX67-F1
#
_entry.id   AF-A0A0G4MX67-F1
#
_cell.length_a   1.000
_cell.length_b   1.000
_cell.length_c   1.000
_cell.angle_alpha   90.00
_cell.angle_beta   90.00
_cell.angle_gamma   90.00
#
_symmetry.space_group_name_H-M   'P 1'
#
loop_
_entity.id
_entity.type
_entity.pdbx_description
1 polymer ?
#
loop_
_entity_poly.entity_id
_entity_poly.type
_entity_poly.pdbx_seq_one_letter_code
_entity_poly.pdbx_strand_id
1 'polypeptide(L)'
;MGSTQFGNFHNFCRDSTLPVCNVLSDAHDQSGPWGGCELRGISVGGDRRLGNLGSIILAALAIATSAFLLFKSERKKAAVGRREMQIFLATYILISLAEIFTVGEFPLPDGVRIAFTGIHIGLIIASTWILMLNALVGFQIVDDGTPLSLGLMVLSAALLFGGTLYITLDTGFKWTGHWDDSYNSPPNRHIALYVLYQLVP
;
A
#
# COMPACT_ATOMS: atom_id res chain seq x y z
N MET A 1 -3.06 20.20 26.12
CA MET A 1 -3.79 20.96 25.08
C MET A 1 -3.68 20.18 23.79
N GLY A 2 -4.83 19.71 23.26
CA GLY A 2 -4.88 18.72 22.19
C GLY A 2 -4.28 19.24 20.88
N SER A 3 -3.06 18.83 20.58
CA SER A 3 -2.50 18.95 19.25
C SER A 3 -3.15 17.89 18.37
N THR A 4 -3.73 18.27 17.24
CA THR A 4 -4.14 17.30 16.24
C THR A 4 -2.93 16.41 15.91
N GLN A 5 -3.00 15.09 16.17
CA GLN A 5 -1.96 14.11 15.80
C GLN A 5 -1.91 13.89 14.28
N PHE A 6 -2.35 14.88 13.51
CA PHE A 6 -2.48 14.81 12.07
C PHE A 6 -1.10 14.69 11.42
N GLY A 7 -0.94 13.65 10.61
CA GLY A 7 0.32 13.31 10.00
C GLY A 7 1.22 12.42 10.86
N ASN A 8 0.91 12.17 12.13
CA ASN A 8 1.80 11.42 13.03
C ASN A 8 1.51 9.91 12.99
N PHE A 9 2.51 9.14 12.56
CA PHE A 9 2.44 7.68 12.44
C PHE A 9 2.91 6.91 13.68
N HIS A 10 3.40 7.58 14.73
CA HIS A 10 4.00 6.92 15.90
C HIS A 10 3.11 5.85 16.53
N ASN A 11 1.85 6.18 16.87
CA ASN A 11 0.94 5.20 17.48
C ASN A 11 0.53 4.11 16.47
N PHE A 12 0.43 4.43 15.18
CA PHE A 12 0.12 3.45 14.15
C PHE A 12 1.25 2.42 14.01
N CYS A 13 2.49 2.87 13.92
CA CYS A 13 3.66 1.98 13.79
C CYS A 13 3.99 1.23 15.09
N ARG A 14 3.65 1.78 16.25
CA ARG A 14 3.76 1.07 17.55
C ARG A 14 2.80 -0.11 17.64
N ASP A 15 1.56 0.07 17.17
CA ASP A 15 0.46 -0.86 17.42
C ASP A 15 0.13 -1.75 16.21
N SER A 16 0.70 -1.47 15.02
CA SER A 16 0.44 -2.20 13.79
C SER A 16 1.63 -2.18 12.81
N THR A 17 1.77 -3.25 12.03
CA THR A 17 2.74 -3.32 10.94
C THR A 17 2.18 -2.67 9.69
N LEU A 18 2.51 -1.40 9.43
CA LEU A 18 2.10 -0.69 8.22
C LEU A 18 3.29 -0.53 7.26
N PRO A 19 3.07 -0.56 5.94
CA PRO A 19 4.16 -0.39 4.98
C PRO A 19 4.89 0.94 5.16
N VAL A 20 4.18 2.02 5.52
CA VAL A 20 4.76 3.35 5.76
C VAL A 20 5.82 3.35 6.87
N CYS A 21 5.75 2.43 7.83
CA CYS A 21 6.73 2.34 8.91
C CYS A 21 8.14 1.99 8.38
N ASN A 22 8.24 1.24 7.29
CA ASN A 22 9.52 0.90 6.64
C ASN A 22 10.28 2.14 6.10
N VAL A 23 9.61 3.28 5.90
CA VAL A 23 10.26 4.53 5.44
C VAL A 23 10.30 5.60 6.51
N LEU A 24 9.88 5.28 7.74
CA LEU A 24 9.96 6.19 8.90
C LEU A 24 10.89 5.65 10.00
N SER A 25 11.39 4.42 9.87
CA SER A 25 12.47 3.87 10.68
C SER A 25 13.83 4.10 10.02
N ASP A 26 14.86 4.32 10.83
CA ASP A 26 16.24 4.43 10.34
C ASP A 26 16.80 3.08 9.84
N ALA A 27 16.26 1.96 10.34
CA ALA A 27 16.58 0.60 9.88
C ALA A 27 15.77 0.19 8.65
N HIS A 28 14.89 1.07 8.16
CA HIS A 28 13.98 0.84 7.05
C HIS A 28 13.04 -0.38 7.21
N ASP A 29 12.78 -0.82 8.43
CA ASP A 29 11.92 -1.95 8.76
C ASP A 29 10.78 -1.56 9.72
N GLN A 30 10.12 -2.56 10.30
CA GLN A 30 9.01 -2.36 11.26
C GLN A 30 9.51 -2.08 12.69
N SER A 31 10.83 -2.02 12.91
CA SER A 31 11.48 -1.68 14.18
C SER A 31 12.02 -0.24 14.15
N GLY A 32 11.21 0.70 14.62
CA GLY A 32 11.56 2.12 14.65
C GLY A 32 11.42 2.77 16.02
N PRO A 33 11.62 4.09 16.12
CA PRO A 33 11.65 4.83 17.39
C PRO A 33 10.24 5.08 17.96
N TRP A 34 9.38 4.07 17.94
CA TRP A 34 8.02 4.09 18.48
C TRP A 34 7.81 3.14 19.66
N GLY A 35 8.78 2.25 19.93
CA GLY A 35 8.70 1.27 21.02
C GLY A 35 7.58 0.26 20.78
N GLY A 36 7.09 -0.37 21.85
CA GLY A 36 6.05 -1.40 21.77
C GLY A 36 6.61 -2.83 21.66
N CYS A 37 5.73 -3.78 21.33
CA CYS A 37 6.09 -5.19 21.19
C CYS A 37 6.30 -5.53 19.72
N GLU A 38 7.55 -5.78 19.32
CA GLU A 38 7.90 -6.07 17.93
C GLU A 38 7.58 -7.52 17.55
N LEU A 39 7.00 -7.69 16.37
CA LEU A 39 6.71 -9.00 15.80
C LEU A 39 7.98 -9.62 15.21
N ARG A 40 8.72 -10.40 16.01
CA ARG A 40 9.98 -11.03 15.56
C ARG A 40 9.80 -12.15 14.54
N GLY A 41 8.60 -12.73 14.44
CA GLY A 41 8.31 -13.85 13.53
C GLY A 41 9.17 -15.10 13.73
N ILE A 42 9.35 -15.89 12.66
CA ILE A 42 10.03 -17.19 12.67
C ILE A 42 11.44 -17.11 12.07
N SER A 43 12.41 -17.86 12.62
CA SER A 43 13.75 -17.96 12.02
C SER A 43 13.73 -18.86 10.79
N VAL A 44 14.40 -18.43 9.72
CA VAL A 44 14.55 -19.19 8.46
C VAL A 44 15.98 -19.70 8.27
N GLY A 45 16.79 -19.67 9.33
CA GLY A 45 18.20 -20.05 9.33
C GLY A 45 19.15 -18.86 9.40
N GLY A 46 20.14 -18.97 10.30
CA GLY A 46 21.02 -17.87 10.70
C GLY A 46 20.23 -16.77 11.42
N ASP A 47 20.63 -15.51 11.21
CA ASP A 47 19.98 -14.33 11.81
C ASP A 47 18.76 -13.84 11.00
N ARG A 48 18.40 -14.52 9.90
CA ARG A 48 17.28 -14.13 9.05
C ARG A 48 15.95 -14.64 9.62
N ARG A 49 14.97 -13.75 9.67
CA ARG A 49 13.62 -14.04 10.16
C ARG A 49 12.58 -13.67 9.11
N LEU A 50 11.48 -14.40 9.08
CA LEU A 50 10.23 -13.99 8.42
C LEU A 50 9.35 -13.38 9.50
N GLY A 51 9.10 -12.07 9.43
CA GLY A 51 8.39 -11.34 10.50
C GLY A 51 6.91 -11.70 10.57
N ASN A 52 6.10 -11.21 9.63
CA ASN A 52 4.65 -11.35 9.69
C ASN A 52 4.12 -12.52 8.85
N LEU A 53 4.30 -13.75 9.35
CA LEU A 53 3.81 -14.97 8.70
C LEU A 53 2.29 -14.94 8.45
N GLY A 54 1.52 -14.32 9.36
CA GLY A 54 0.07 -14.19 9.22
C GLY A 54 -0.32 -13.36 8.00
N SER A 55 0.29 -12.17 7.85
CA SER A 55 0.11 -11.32 6.67
C SER A 55 0.51 -12.05 5.38
N ILE A 56 1.64 -12.76 5.36
CA ILE A 56 2.10 -13.51 4.19
C ILE A 56 1.06 -14.56 3.74
N ILE A 57 0.52 -15.34 4.68
CA ILE A 57 -0.46 -16.38 4.38
C ILE A 57 -1.77 -15.76 3.87
N LEU A 58 -2.26 -14.71 4.54
CA LEU A 58 -3.48 -14.02 4.12
C LEU A 58 -3.33 -13.38 2.75
N ALA A 59 -2.17 -12.77 2.46
CA ALA A 59 -1.86 -12.20 1.16
C ALA A 59 -1.79 -13.28 0.06
N ALA A 60 -1.22 -14.45 0.34
CA ALA A 60 -1.21 -15.57 -0.60
C ALA A 60 -2.64 -16.09 -0.91
N LEU A 61 -3.49 -16.19 0.11
CA LEU A 61 -4.91 -16.55 -0.06
C LEU A 61 -5.69 -15.47 -0.81
N ALA A 62 -5.40 -14.19 -0.55
CA ALA A 62 -5.98 -13.07 -1.26
C ALA A 62 -5.63 -13.09 -2.76
N ILE A 63 -4.37 -13.37 -3.11
CA ILE A 63 -3.92 -13.56 -4.50
C ILE A 63 -4.68 -14.70 -5.17
N ALA A 64 -4.74 -15.87 -4.54
CA ALA A 64 -5.43 -17.04 -5.10
C ALA A 64 -6.93 -16.76 -5.32
N THR A 65 -7.58 -16.11 -4.35
CA THR A 65 -9.00 -15.76 -4.41
C THR A 65 -9.26 -14.74 -5.50
N SER A 66 -8.47 -13.66 -5.58
CA SER A 66 -8.63 -12.62 -6.59
C SER A 66 -8.33 -13.14 -8.00
N ALA A 67 -7.34 -14.02 -8.17
CA ALA A 67 -7.09 -14.68 -9.45
C ALA A 67 -8.26 -15.57 -9.88
N PHE A 68 -8.85 -16.31 -8.94
CA PHE A 68 -10.05 -17.12 -9.20
C PHE A 68 -11.26 -16.25 -9.60
N LEU A 69 -11.49 -15.14 -8.89
CA LEU A 69 -12.56 -14.19 -9.20
C LEU A 69 -12.33 -13.51 -10.56
N LEU A 70 -11.09 -13.14 -10.86
CA LEU A 70 -10.69 -12.56 -12.14
C LEU A 70 -11.01 -13.53 -13.29
N PHE A 71 -10.63 -14.80 -13.16
CA PHE A 71 -10.99 -15.84 -14.12
C PHE A 71 -12.51 -16.03 -14.25
N LYS A 72 -13.25 -16.00 -13.13
CA LYS A 72 -14.71 -16.15 -13.13
C LYS A 72 -15.44 -14.96 -13.76
N SER A 73 -14.87 -13.75 -13.70
CA SER A 73 -15.47 -12.54 -14.25
C SER A 73 -15.71 -12.62 -15.77
N GLU A 74 -14.90 -13.39 -16.50
CA GLU A 74 -15.04 -13.62 -17.94
C GLU A 74 -16.21 -14.53 -18.32
N ARG A 75 -16.80 -15.26 -17.36
CA ARG A 75 -17.88 -16.21 -17.67
C ARG A 75 -19.21 -15.55 -18.04
N LYS A 76 -19.44 -14.30 -17.65
CA LYS A 76 -20.68 -13.57 -17.98
C LYS A 76 -20.41 -12.60 -19.13
N LYS A 77 -21.17 -12.72 -20.23
CA LYS A 77 -21.04 -11.84 -21.40
C LYS A 77 -21.52 -10.42 -21.16
N ALA A 78 -22.52 -10.21 -20.29
CA ALA A 78 -23.03 -8.90 -19.90
C ALA A 78 -23.11 -8.82 -18.36
N ALA A 79 -22.31 -7.93 -17.78
CA ALA A 79 -22.33 -7.57 -16.37
C ALA A 79 -21.83 -6.13 -16.26
N VAL A 80 -22.56 -5.30 -15.50
CA VAL A 80 -22.23 -3.88 -15.29
C VAL A 80 -20.86 -3.78 -14.60
N GLY A 81 -19.98 -2.95 -15.14
CA GLY A 81 -18.67 -2.67 -14.54
C GLY A 81 -17.69 -3.85 -14.60
N ARG A 82 -17.92 -4.83 -15.49
CA ARG A 82 -17.07 -6.04 -15.56
C ARG A 82 -15.59 -5.69 -15.75
N ARG A 83 -15.27 -4.80 -16.68
CA ARG A 83 -13.87 -4.49 -17.04
C ARG A 83 -13.19 -3.69 -15.93
N GLU A 84 -13.94 -2.80 -15.31
CA GLU A 84 -13.55 -1.98 -14.17
C GLU A 84 -13.24 -2.84 -12.93
N MET A 85 -14.06 -3.86 -12.67
CA MET A 85 -13.83 -4.79 -11.56
C MET A 85 -12.63 -5.70 -11.82
N GLN A 86 -12.37 -6.07 -13.08
CA GLN A 86 -11.16 -6.81 -13.44
C GLN A 86 -9.89 -6.00 -13.17
N ILE A 87 -9.91 -4.69 -13.46
CA ILE A 87 -8.82 -3.77 -13.13
C ILE A 87 -8.61 -3.75 -11.61
N PHE A 88 -9.67 -3.61 -10.82
CA PHE A 88 -9.57 -3.69 -9.35
C PHE A 88 -8.93 -5.00 -8.88
N LEU A 89 -9.43 -6.15 -9.34
CA LEU A 89 -8.92 -7.46 -8.94
C LEU A 89 -7.45 -7.65 -9.33
N ALA A 90 -7.06 -7.19 -10.53
CA ALA A 90 -5.66 -7.24 -10.97
C ALA A 90 -4.76 -6.37 -10.08
N THR A 91 -5.16 -5.13 -9.77
CA THR A 91 -4.38 -4.26 -8.88
C THR A 91 -4.33 -4.80 -7.45
N TYR A 92 -5.41 -5.40 -6.95
CA TYR A 92 -5.43 -6.02 -5.63
C TYR A 92 -4.50 -7.25 -5.51
N ILE A 93 -4.32 -8.01 -6.60
CA ILE A 93 -3.28 -9.05 -6.67
C ILE A 93 -1.88 -8.42 -6.52
N LEU A 94 -1.63 -7.30 -7.20
CA LEU A 94 -0.34 -6.59 -7.11
C LEU A 94 -0.09 -6.03 -5.71
N ILE A 95 -1.11 -5.44 -5.05
CA ILE A 95 -1.01 -5.03 -3.63
C ILE A 95 -0.63 -6.24 -2.78
N SER A 96 -1.36 -7.34 -2.91
CA SER A 96 -1.15 -8.51 -2.08
C SER A 96 0.25 -9.11 -2.28
N LEU A 97 0.81 -9.02 -3.49
CA LEU A 97 2.20 -9.39 -3.74
C LEU A 97 3.18 -8.45 -3.01
N ALA A 98 2.92 -7.14 -3.03
CA ALA A 98 3.75 -6.15 -2.36
C ALA A 98 3.68 -6.28 -0.81
N GLU A 99 2.50 -6.55 -0.26
CA GLU A 99 2.25 -6.84 1.17
C GLU A 99 3.19 -7.94 1.70
N ILE A 100 3.38 -9.03 0.95
CA ILE A 100 4.30 -10.13 1.31
C ILE A 100 5.73 -9.63 1.53
N PHE A 101 6.19 -8.70 0.69
CA PHE A 101 7.57 -8.21 0.74
C PHE A 101 7.77 -7.04 1.70
N THR A 102 6.73 -6.28 2.03
CA THR A 102 6.84 -5.10 2.89
C THR A 102 6.38 -5.36 4.32
N VAL A 103 5.13 -5.80 4.51
CA VAL A 103 4.50 -5.99 5.82
C VAL A 103 4.70 -7.42 6.31
N GLY A 104 4.81 -8.37 5.38
CA GLY A 104 5.31 -9.71 5.63
C GLY A 104 6.73 -9.74 6.20
N GLU A 105 7.46 -8.62 6.10
CA GLU A 105 8.81 -8.44 6.63
C GLU A 105 9.76 -9.54 6.15
N PHE A 106 9.78 -9.72 4.83
CA PHE A 106 10.71 -10.62 4.16
C PHE A 106 12.14 -10.06 4.31
N PRO A 107 13.17 -10.88 4.54
CA PRO A 107 14.54 -10.41 4.76
C PRO A 107 15.17 -9.87 3.47
N LEU A 108 14.82 -8.62 3.13
CA LEU A 108 15.25 -7.88 1.96
C LEU A 108 16.29 -6.82 2.34
N PRO A 109 17.24 -6.49 1.44
CA PRO A 109 18.10 -5.32 1.60
C PRO A 109 17.28 -4.02 1.66
N ASP A 110 17.76 -3.04 2.42
CA ASP A 110 17.04 -1.81 2.74
C ASP A 110 16.54 -1.08 1.49
N GLY A 111 17.41 -0.87 0.49
CA GLY A 111 17.01 -0.20 -0.75
C GLY A 111 15.91 -0.94 -1.52
N VAL A 112 15.92 -2.27 -1.49
CA VAL A 112 14.87 -3.09 -2.13
C VAL A 112 13.57 -2.95 -1.34
N ARG A 113 13.64 -2.97 -0.01
CA ARG A 113 12.48 -2.81 0.88
C ARG A 113 11.84 -1.43 0.76
N ILE A 114 12.63 -0.36 0.64
CA ILE A 114 12.15 1.00 0.36
C ILE A 114 11.42 1.02 -0.98
N ALA A 115 12.00 0.43 -2.03
CA ALA A 115 11.38 0.37 -3.35
C ALA A 115 10.04 -0.37 -3.35
N PHE A 116 9.98 -1.55 -2.73
CA PHE A 116 8.74 -2.30 -2.55
C PHE A 116 7.72 -1.54 -1.70
N THR A 117 8.16 -0.82 -0.67
CA THR A 117 7.28 0.01 0.17
C THR A 117 6.63 1.13 -0.62
N GLY A 118 7.39 1.83 -1.48
CA GLY A 118 6.84 2.84 -2.38
C GLY A 118 5.82 2.26 -3.35
N ILE A 119 6.14 1.12 -3.98
CA ILE A 119 5.21 0.43 -4.88
C ILE A 119 3.95 0.03 -4.12
N HIS A 120 4.10 -0.51 -2.91
CA HIS A 120 2.98 -0.99 -2.12
C HIS A 120 2.03 0.14 -1.72
N ILE A 121 2.53 1.23 -1.13
CA ILE A 121 1.67 2.36 -0.72
C ILE A 121 1.03 3.01 -1.96
N GLY A 122 1.77 3.16 -3.06
CA GLY A 122 1.20 3.64 -4.31
C GLY A 122 0.07 2.74 -4.83
N LEU A 123 0.24 1.42 -4.78
CA LEU A 123 -0.78 0.46 -5.21
C LEU A 123 -2.01 0.47 -4.30
N ILE A 124 -1.83 0.64 -2.98
CA ILE A 124 -2.94 0.80 -2.02
C ILE A 124 -3.85 1.93 -2.48
N ILE A 125 -3.29 3.12 -2.67
CA ILE A 125 -4.05 4.32 -3.05
C ILE A 125 -4.68 4.15 -4.43
N ALA A 126 -3.94 3.61 -5.39
CA ALA A 126 -4.49 3.33 -6.71
C ALA A 126 -5.68 2.37 -6.62
N SER A 127 -5.62 1.34 -5.78
CA SER A 127 -6.68 0.34 -5.68
C SER A 127 -7.89 0.84 -4.92
N THR A 128 -7.71 1.60 -3.85
CA THR A 128 -8.83 2.21 -3.13
C THR A 128 -9.52 3.23 -4.05
N TRP A 129 -8.76 4.02 -4.80
CA TRP A 129 -9.31 4.94 -5.80
C TRP A 129 -10.08 4.22 -6.90
N ILE A 130 -9.52 3.13 -7.43
CA ILE A 130 -10.20 2.25 -8.39
C ILE A 130 -11.48 1.66 -7.79
N LEU A 131 -11.46 1.25 -6.51
CA LEU A 131 -12.63 0.70 -5.82
C LEU A 131 -13.74 1.75 -5.68
N MET A 132 -13.38 3.00 -5.35
CA MET A 132 -14.32 4.12 -5.31
C MET A 132 -14.95 4.37 -6.69
N LEU A 133 -14.14 4.42 -7.76
CA LEU A 133 -14.66 4.60 -9.11
C LEU A 133 -15.53 3.41 -9.57
N ASN A 134 -15.19 2.19 -9.16
CA ASN A 134 -16.04 1.01 -9.38
C ASN A 134 -17.42 1.18 -8.72
N ALA A 135 -17.51 1.82 -7.56
CA ALA A 135 -18.81 2.12 -6.95
C ALA A 135 -19.64 3.07 -7.84
N LEU A 136 -19.05 4.12 -8.41
CA LEU A 136 -19.75 5.04 -9.32
C LEU A 136 -20.27 4.33 -10.57
N VAL A 137 -19.47 3.43 -11.14
CA VAL A 137 -19.86 2.59 -12.29
C VAL A 137 -20.96 1.59 -11.88
N GLY A 138 -20.85 1.00 -10.69
CA GLY A 138 -21.85 0.07 -10.15
C GLY A 138 -23.22 0.72 -9.89
N PHE A 139 -23.22 2.00 -9.51
CA PHE A 139 -24.43 2.83 -9.41
C PHE A 139 -24.88 3.45 -10.74
N GLN A 140 -24.18 3.17 -11.84
CA GLN A 140 -24.48 3.69 -13.18
C GLN A 140 -24.45 5.23 -13.25
N ILE A 141 -23.68 5.88 -12.36
CA ILE A 141 -23.40 7.32 -12.45
C ILE A 141 -22.43 7.59 -13.62
N VAL A 142 -21.58 6.61 -13.91
CA VAL A 142 -20.63 6.60 -15.03
C VAL A 142 -20.90 5.37 -15.90
N ASP A 143 -20.91 5.54 -17.22
CA ASP A 143 -21.14 4.46 -18.18
C ASP A 143 -20.04 3.39 -18.11
N ASP A 144 -20.44 2.13 -17.94
CA ASP A 144 -19.52 1.01 -17.83
C ASP A 144 -18.97 0.53 -19.18
N GLY A 145 -17.75 0.00 -19.18
CA GLY A 145 -17.12 -0.60 -20.36
C GLY A 145 -16.75 0.38 -21.47
N THR A 146 -16.95 1.68 -21.27
CA THR A 146 -16.55 2.72 -22.23
C THR A 146 -15.03 2.95 -22.17
N PRO A 147 -14.37 3.28 -23.29
CA PRO A 147 -12.96 3.68 -23.28
C PRO A 147 -12.70 4.88 -22.36
N LEU A 148 -13.69 5.77 -22.23
CA LEU A 148 -13.63 6.91 -21.32
C LEU A 148 -13.61 6.47 -19.84
N SER A 149 -14.52 5.57 -19.43
CA SER A 149 -14.54 5.03 -18.05
C SER A 149 -13.24 4.34 -17.69
N LEU A 150 -12.77 3.43 -18.57
CA LEU A 150 -11.51 2.72 -18.35
C LEU A 150 -10.30 3.66 -18.37
N GLY A 151 -10.27 4.63 -19.27
CA GLY A 151 -9.22 5.64 -19.35
C GLY A 151 -9.18 6.52 -18.12
N LEU A 152 -10.33 7.02 -17.64
CA LEU A 152 -10.44 7.80 -16.42
C LEU A 152 -9.93 7.00 -15.22
N MET A 153 -10.35 5.74 -15.09
CA MET A 153 -9.93 4.86 -13.99
C MET A 153 -8.42 4.61 -14.00
N VAL A 154 -7.87 4.15 -15.13
CA VAL A 154 -6.45 3.78 -15.23
C VAL A 154 -5.54 5.01 -15.12
N LEU A 155 -5.85 6.11 -15.82
CA LEU A 155 -4.99 7.29 -15.82
C LEU A 155 -5.00 8.01 -14.47
N SER A 156 -6.17 8.18 -13.83
CA SER A 156 -6.24 8.81 -12.51
C SER A 156 -5.57 7.96 -11.43
N ALA A 157 -5.76 6.64 -11.46
CA ALA A 157 -5.07 5.73 -10.55
C ALA A 157 -3.55 5.73 -10.78
N ALA A 158 -3.08 5.77 -12.03
CA ALA A 158 -1.66 5.85 -12.36
C ALA A 158 -1.00 7.15 -11.88
N LEU A 159 -1.72 8.27 -11.94
CA LEU A 159 -1.23 9.56 -11.40
C LEU A 159 -1.09 9.50 -9.87
N LEU A 160 -2.09 8.99 -9.15
CA LEU A 160 -2.03 8.82 -7.70
C LEU A 160 -0.95 7.83 -7.28
N PHE A 161 -0.82 6.72 -8.00
CA PHE A 161 0.25 5.74 -7.84
C PHE A 161 1.61 6.42 -7.99
N GLY A 162 1.86 7.12 -9.11
CA GLY A 162 3.14 7.71 -9.42
C GLY A 162 3.54 8.82 -8.44
N GLY A 163 2.59 9.69 -8.07
CA GLY A 163 2.83 10.75 -7.10
C GLY A 163 3.17 10.21 -5.71
N THR A 164 2.42 9.23 -5.24
CA THR A 164 2.68 8.61 -3.93
C THR A 164 3.96 7.80 -3.94
N LEU A 165 4.20 7.01 -4.99
CA LEU A 165 5.44 6.25 -5.18
C LEU A 165 6.64 7.20 -5.06
N TYR A 166 6.63 8.32 -5.80
CA TYR A 166 7.70 9.30 -5.73
C TYR A 166 7.91 9.82 -4.31
N ILE A 167 6.84 10.25 -3.63
CA ILE A 167 6.93 10.78 -2.26
C ILE A 167 7.54 9.73 -1.33
N THR A 168 7.03 8.49 -1.34
CA THR A 168 7.53 7.41 -0.47
C THR A 168 8.99 7.06 -0.76
N LEU A 169 9.39 7.00 -2.03
CA LEU A 169 10.78 6.72 -2.41
C LEU A 169 11.71 7.84 -1.95
N ASP A 170 11.31 9.10 -2.10
CA ASP A 170 12.11 10.23 -1.62
C ASP A 170 12.19 10.27 -0.09
N THR A 171 11.13 9.89 0.63
CA THR A 171 11.17 9.72 2.11
C THR A 171 12.17 8.65 2.55
N GLY A 172 12.19 7.50 1.86
CA GLY A 172 13.07 6.39 2.23
C GLY A 172 14.51 6.59 1.79
N PHE A 173 14.74 6.98 0.53
CA PHE A 173 16.08 7.16 -0.03
C PHE A 173 16.70 8.54 0.25
N LYS A 174 15.90 9.52 0.68
CA LYS A 174 16.36 10.88 1.00
C LYS A 174 17.08 11.55 -0.17
N TRP A 175 16.59 11.35 -1.40
CA TRP A 175 17.25 11.88 -2.61
C TRP A 175 17.29 13.40 -2.62
N THR A 176 16.18 14.04 -2.23
CA THR A 176 16.07 15.50 -2.17
C THR A 176 16.26 16.07 -0.77
N GLY A 177 16.12 15.24 0.26
CA GLY A 177 16.09 15.65 1.67
C GLY A 177 14.82 16.38 2.08
N HIS A 178 13.82 16.55 1.18
CA HIS A 178 12.61 17.33 1.46
C HIS A 178 11.78 16.77 2.62
N TRP A 179 11.80 15.45 2.82
CA TRP A 179 11.01 14.75 3.84
C TRP A 179 11.80 14.35 5.09
N ASP A 180 13.06 14.78 5.24
CA ASP A 180 13.94 14.34 6.34
C ASP A 180 13.43 14.77 7.72
N ASP A 181 12.68 15.87 7.80
CA ASP A 181 12.02 16.34 9.02
C ASP A 181 11.05 15.30 9.60
N SER A 182 10.53 14.38 8.77
CA SER A 182 9.62 13.31 9.19
C SER A 182 10.26 12.31 10.16
N TYR A 183 11.59 12.23 10.22
CA TYR A 183 12.32 11.37 11.16
C TYR A 183 12.51 12.05 12.52
N ASN A 184 12.72 13.38 12.54
CA ASN A 184 13.31 14.06 13.69
C ASN A 184 12.43 15.12 14.36
N SER A 185 11.47 15.76 13.68
CA SER A 185 10.83 16.98 14.23
C SER A 185 9.44 17.31 13.67
N PRO A 186 8.33 16.87 14.33
CA PRO A 186 8.27 15.79 15.33
C PRO A 186 8.43 14.42 14.65
N PRO A 187 8.98 13.42 15.37
CA PRO A 187 9.32 12.13 14.76
C PRO A 187 8.09 11.39 14.24
N ASN A 188 8.28 10.64 13.16
CA ASN A 188 7.26 9.86 12.46
C ASN A 188 6.10 10.71 11.89
N ARG A 189 6.31 12.01 11.68
CA ARG A 189 5.26 12.89 11.14
C ARG A 189 5.46 13.12 9.66
N HIS A 190 4.53 12.65 8.85
CA HIS A 190 4.58 12.78 7.40
C HIS A 190 3.19 13.12 6.81
N ILE A 191 2.92 14.41 6.63
CA ILE A 191 1.57 14.89 6.25
C ILE A 191 1.14 14.39 4.86
N ALA A 192 2.03 14.44 3.86
CA ALA A 192 1.67 14.04 2.49
C ALA A 192 1.27 12.56 2.43
N LEU A 193 2.14 11.66 2.94
CA LEU A 193 1.79 10.24 3.08
C LEU A 193 0.58 10.02 3.96
N TYR A 194 0.38 10.76 5.05
CA TYR A 194 -0.84 10.60 5.86
C TYR A 194 -2.12 10.90 5.08
N VAL A 195 -2.14 11.98 4.32
CA VAL A 195 -3.29 12.32 3.46
C VAL A 195 -3.46 11.26 2.39
N LEU A 196 -2.40 11.00 1.61
CA LEU A 196 -2.44 10.09 0.47
C LEU A 196 -2.78 8.65 0.88
N TYR A 197 -2.17 8.13 1.94
CA TYR A 197 -2.31 6.74 2.36
C TYR A 197 -3.55 6.48 3.22
N GLN A 198 -3.92 7.41 4.12
CA GLN A 198 -4.98 7.14 5.12
C GLN A 198 -6.31 7.85 4.87
N LEU A 199 -6.31 8.95 4.10
CA LEU A 199 -7.50 9.78 3.94
C LEU A 199 -8.03 9.83 2.51
N VAL A 200 -7.12 9.79 1.53
CA VAL A 200 -7.52 9.76 0.13
C VAL A 200 -8.16 8.39 -0.15
N PRO A 201 -9.37 8.37 -0.73
CA PRO A 201 -10.10 7.15 -1.02
C PRO A 201 -9.46 6.37 -2.16
#